data_AF-A0AAV2HW66-F1
#
_entry.id   AF-A0AAV2HW66-F1
#
_cell.length_a   1.000
_cell.length_b   1.000
_cell.length_c   1.000
_cell.angle_alpha   90.00
_cell.angle_beta   90.00
_cell.angle_gamma   90.00
#
_symmetry.space_group_name_H-M   'P 1'
#
loop_
_entity.id
_entity.type
_entity.pdbx_description
1 polymer ?
#
loop_
_entity_poly.entity_id
_entity_poly.type
_entity_poly.pdbx_seq_one_letter_code
_entity_poly.pdbx_strand_id
1 'polypeptide(L)'
;MTLASPIIFHSLINCKKCVSYGCQSLYKSVACIHSFGRQSATMKHKQISKISEYYSLLDVDKDCTEDELRDAYLKKVKVYHPDTKTANGDANKFAQIQEAYKTAMAHKRSAAVHEEEAKKAENQHVVEHTVPQHRQYLTFEGVGFGSPSKRERQYKQVRVAQAAESVYEHRKLKYGSNESALLTKDKVEARKIKISNLIDRVVDDMIRESMQKGDFDNLSGYGKPLDRSDYNPFIDLTTHNINKIMANNGFKPEWIMLSKEIRDSICTAREKLAVLREQLGPPPYSEESEVRWNFHIDKFKNQVEEINQMINKYNFIVPFMERQMVHYNVGQIIQDISDGGHVKYLPTDKHGQPLDATQLAPLPKIAAEQIKINWKEVWCNIRDVFTVR
;
A
#
# COMPACT_ATOMS: atom_id res chain seq x y z
N MET A 1 23.01 -15.26 -47.49
CA MET A 1 22.60 -14.16 -48.40
C MET A 1 21.20 -14.52 -48.89
N THR A 2 20.14 -13.72 -48.75
CA THR A 2 20.02 -12.32 -48.31
C THR A 2 18.67 -12.08 -47.61
N LEU A 3 18.62 -11.05 -46.78
CA LEU A 3 17.42 -10.49 -46.14
C LEU A 3 16.43 -9.92 -47.19
N ALA A 4 15.11 -9.99 -46.91
CA ALA A 4 14.14 -8.93 -47.20
C ALA A 4 12.79 -9.20 -46.51
N SER A 5 12.08 -8.13 -46.12
CA SER A 5 10.77 -8.15 -45.44
C SER A 5 9.60 -7.89 -46.44
N PRO A 6 8.44 -7.32 -46.03
CA PRO A 6 7.24 -8.08 -45.63
C PRO A 6 6.04 -7.84 -46.58
N ILE A 7 4.97 -8.64 -46.47
CA ILE A 7 3.72 -8.45 -47.24
C ILE A 7 2.47 -8.43 -46.35
N ILE A 8 1.62 -7.44 -46.64
CA ILE A 8 0.32 -7.07 -46.07
C ILE A 8 -0.79 -7.96 -46.66
N PHE A 9 -1.93 -8.22 -45.98
CA PHE A 9 -3.29 -7.99 -46.54
C PHE A 9 -4.48 -8.20 -45.58
N HIS A 10 -5.61 -7.58 -45.94
CA HIS A 10 -6.91 -7.47 -45.26
C HIS A 10 -7.79 -8.74 -45.21
N SER A 11 -8.66 -8.83 -44.19
CA SER A 11 -10.13 -9.03 -44.25
C SER A 11 -10.69 -9.07 -42.80
N LEU A 12 -11.70 -8.36 -42.31
CA LEU A 12 -13.04 -7.86 -42.74
C LEU A 12 -14.17 -8.91 -42.84
N ILE A 13 -15.25 -8.68 -42.05
CA ILE A 13 -16.67 -9.11 -42.27
C ILE A 13 -16.93 -10.62 -41.96
N ASN A 14 -17.95 -11.12 -41.24
CA ASN A 14 -19.25 -10.66 -40.69
C ASN A 14 -19.59 -11.51 -39.41
N CYS A 15 -20.86 -11.63 -38.93
CA CYS A 15 -21.61 -10.71 -38.06
C CYS A 15 -22.92 -11.39 -37.53
N LYS A 16 -23.67 -10.73 -36.62
CA LYS A 16 -25.07 -10.94 -36.17
C LYS A 16 -25.42 -12.08 -35.18
N LYS A 17 -25.79 -11.68 -33.95
CA LYS A 17 -27.12 -11.97 -33.31
C LYS A 17 -27.38 -11.06 -32.10
N CYS A 18 -28.66 -10.83 -31.78
CA CYS A 18 -29.18 -9.89 -30.76
C CYS A 18 -30.24 -10.62 -29.88
N VAL A 19 -30.93 -10.07 -28.87
CA VAL A 19 -31.33 -8.69 -28.49
C VAL A 19 -31.48 -8.60 -26.94
N SER A 20 -31.57 -7.39 -26.36
CA SER A 20 -31.98 -7.05 -24.97
C SER A 20 -30.96 -7.34 -23.85
N TYR A 21 -30.81 -6.53 -22.79
CA TYR A 21 -31.62 -5.41 -22.27
C TYR A 21 -30.84 -4.08 -22.23
N GLY A 22 -31.55 -2.96 -22.05
CA GLY A 22 -30.98 -1.62 -22.26
C GLY A 22 -30.24 -1.02 -21.06
N CYS A 23 -29.27 -0.16 -21.36
CA CYS A 23 -28.90 0.96 -20.49
C CYS A 23 -28.46 2.14 -21.36
N GLN A 24 -29.33 3.13 -21.56
CA GLN A 24 -28.97 4.38 -22.25
C GLN A 24 -28.32 5.34 -21.25
N SER A 25 -27.02 5.19 -21.04
CA SER A 25 -26.16 6.25 -20.50
C SER A 25 -24.74 6.06 -21.02
N LEU A 26 -23.99 7.17 -21.12
CA LEU A 26 -22.58 7.20 -21.59
C LEU A 26 -22.35 6.88 -23.08
N TYR A 27 -22.84 7.70 -24.02
CA TYR A 27 -22.11 8.01 -25.27
C TYR A 27 -22.57 9.34 -25.91
N LYS A 28 -22.36 10.46 -25.20
CA LYS A 28 -22.36 11.84 -25.76
C LYS A 28 -21.23 12.66 -25.12
N SER A 29 -19.98 12.35 -25.47
CA SER A 29 -18.80 12.97 -24.85
C SER A 29 -17.57 13.11 -25.78
N VAL A 30 -17.75 13.28 -27.09
CA VAL A 30 -16.61 13.52 -28.03
C VAL A 30 -16.91 14.61 -29.09
N ALA A 31 -18.03 15.35 -28.97
CA ALA A 31 -18.46 16.31 -30.01
C ALA A 31 -18.98 17.65 -29.46
N CYS A 32 -18.24 18.31 -28.56
CA CYS A 32 -18.56 19.70 -28.15
C CYS A 32 -17.36 20.47 -27.53
N ILE A 33 -16.27 20.69 -28.30
CA ILE A 33 -15.14 21.54 -27.86
C ILE A 33 -14.79 22.67 -28.87
N HIS A 34 -15.12 22.54 -30.16
CA HIS A 34 -14.73 23.51 -31.20
C HIS A 34 -15.77 24.60 -31.56
N SER A 35 -16.60 25.03 -30.62
CA SER A 35 -17.59 26.11 -30.84
C SER A 35 -17.54 27.28 -29.84
N PHE A 36 -16.92 27.14 -28.67
CA PHE A 36 -16.88 28.21 -27.65
C PHE A 36 -15.78 29.27 -27.87
N GLY A 37 -14.71 28.97 -28.60
CA GLY A 37 -13.58 29.90 -28.78
C GLY A 37 -13.90 31.15 -29.61
N ARG A 38 -14.93 31.12 -30.46
CA ARG A 38 -15.18 32.19 -31.46
C ARG A 38 -16.08 33.33 -30.95
N GLN A 39 -16.79 33.15 -29.84
CA GLN A 39 -17.70 34.16 -29.28
C GLN A 39 -16.99 35.14 -28.31
N SER A 40 -15.91 34.71 -27.66
CA SER A 40 -15.20 35.55 -26.66
C SER A 40 -14.35 36.66 -27.33
N ALA A 41 -13.70 36.36 -28.45
CA ALA A 41 -12.88 37.34 -29.18
C ALA A 41 -13.71 38.49 -29.78
N THR A 42 -14.88 38.18 -30.35
CA THR A 42 -15.76 39.21 -30.95
C THR A 42 -16.35 40.15 -29.91
N MET A 43 -16.62 39.67 -28.69
CA MET A 43 -17.07 40.51 -27.58
C MET A 43 -15.97 41.47 -27.08
N LYS A 44 -14.71 41.01 -26.97
CA LYS A 44 -13.58 41.87 -26.59
C LYS A 44 -13.35 43.00 -27.59
N HIS A 45 -13.31 42.70 -28.89
CA HIS A 45 -13.15 43.74 -29.92
C HIS A 45 -14.29 44.77 -29.90
N LYS A 46 -15.54 44.34 -29.66
CA LYS A 46 -16.71 45.24 -29.57
C LYS A 46 -16.69 46.13 -28.33
N GLN A 47 -16.08 45.70 -27.22
CA GLN A 47 -15.84 46.58 -26.07
C GLN A 47 -14.75 47.62 -26.37
N ILE A 48 -13.63 47.21 -26.97
CA ILE A 48 -12.49 48.09 -27.26
C ILE A 48 -12.89 49.23 -28.23
N SER A 49 -13.69 48.95 -29.26
CA SER A 49 -14.18 50.01 -30.16
C SER A 49 -15.08 51.01 -29.43
N LYS A 50 -16.05 50.50 -28.65
CA LYS A 50 -17.01 51.31 -27.88
C LYS A 50 -16.31 52.18 -26.82
N ILE A 51 -15.22 51.70 -26.21
CA ILE A 51 -14.42 52.48 -25.26
C ILE A 51 -13.66 53.61 -25.99
N SER A 52 -13.08 53.33 -27.17
CA SER A 52 -12.41 54.36 -27.99
C SER A 52 -13.36 55.48 -28.38
N GLU A 53 -14.61 55.15 -28.74
CA GLU A 53 -15.66 56.14 -29.07
C GLU A 53 -15.98 57.06 -27.87
N TYR A 54 -15.94 56.55 -26.63
CA TYR A 54 -16.19 57.36 -25.44
C TYR A 54 -15.06 58.33 -25.08
N TYR A 55 -13.80 57.98 -25.31
CA TYR A 55 -12.67 58.91 -25.18
C TYR A 55 -12.79 60.05 -26.20
N SER A 56 -13.09 59.71 -27.47
CA SER A 56 -13.38 60.71 -28.50
C SER A 56 -14.59 61.58 -28.17
N LEU A 57 -15.68 61.01 -27.61
CA LEU A 57 -16.86 61.78 -27.19
C LEU A 57 -16.56 62.77 -26.05
N LEU A 58 -15.50 62.53 -25.26
CA LEU A 58 -15.03 63.44 -24.21
C LEU A 58 -13.97 64.45 -24.69
N ASP A 59 -13.49 64.36 -25.95
CA ASP A 59 -12.33 65.08 -26.50
C ASP A 59 -11.05 64.88 -25.66
N VAL A 60 -10.80 63.64 -25.23
CA VAL A 60 -9.63 63.27 -24.42
C VAL A 60 -8.89 62.10 -25.07
N ASP A 61 -7.56 62.12 -25.01
CA ASP A 61 -6.74 61.02 -25.50
C ASP A 61 -6.81 59.78 -24.58
N LYS A 62 -6.49 58.61 -25.13
CA LYS A 62 -6.56 57.30 -24.46
C LYS A 62 -5.62 57.23 -23.25
N ASP A 63 -4.46 57.87 -23.37
CA ASP A 63 -3.37 57.85 -22.38
C ASP A 63 -3.36 59.08 -21.45
N CYS A 64 -4.47 59.83 -21.38
CA CYS A 64 -4.63 60.96 -20.46
C CYS A 64 -4.38 60.60 -18.99
N THR A 65 -4.31 61.59 -18.10
CA THR A 65 -4.32 61.43 -16.64
C THR A 65 -5.75 61.34 -16.07
N GLU A 66 -5.94 60.91 -14.81
CA GLU A 66 -7.30 60.84 -14.21
C GLU A 66 -7.93 62.23 -14.06
N ASP A 67 -7.11 63.25 -13.77
CA ASP A 67 -7.58 64.62 -13.55
C ASP A 67 -7.91 65.34 -14.84
N GLU A 68 -7.16 65.13 -15.93
CA GLU A 68 -7.53 65.65 -17.27
C GLU A 68 -8.88 65.09 -17.75
N LEU A 69 -9.14 63.80 -17.51
CA LEU A 69 -10.42 63.17 -17.85
C LEU A 69 -11.59 63.77 -17.03
N ARG A 70 -11.36 64.05 -15.75
CA ARG A 70 -12.32 64.74 -14.86
C ARG A 70 -12.57 66.17 -15.33
N ASP A 71 -11.53 66.92 -15.69
CA ASP A 71 -11.64 68.31 -16.13
C ASP A 71 -12.33 68.46 -17.49
N ALA A 72 -12.04 67.57 -18.44
CA ALA A 72 -12.73 67.53 -19.73
C ALA A 72 -14.23 67.24 -19.56
N TYR A 73 -14.57 66.27 -18.71
CA TYR A 73 -15.95 65.98 -18.33
C TYR A 73 -16.62 67.20 -17.67
N LEU A 74 -15.98 67.88 -16.71
CA LEU A 74 -16.52 69.08 -16.06
C LEU A 74 -16.72 70.24 -17.04
N LYS A 75 -15.84 70.41 -18.03
CA LYS A 75 -16.00 71.40 -19.13
C LYS A 75 -17.24 71.07 -19.97
N LYS A 76 -17.42 69.82 -20.39
CA LYS A 76 -18.58 69.40 -21.20
C LYS A 76 -19.90 69.47 -20.42
N VAL A 77 -19.91 69.07 -19.14
CA VAL A 77 -21.10 69.22 -18.28
C VAL A 77 -21.55 70.68 -18.18
N LYS A 78 -20.62 71.62 -17.97
CA LYS A 78 -20.95 73.07 -17.92
C LYS A 78 -21.57 73.63 -19.20
N VAL A 79 -21.39 72.96 -20.35
CA VAL A 79 -21.96 73.38 -21.65
C VAL A 79 -23.30 72.71 -21.95
N TYR A 80 -23.47 71.44 -21.56
CA TYR A 80 -24.64 70.61 -21.92
C TYR A 80 -25.62 70.37 -20.76
N HIS A 81 -25.44 70.98 -19.59
CA HIS A 81 -26.35 70.81 -18.46
C HIS A 81 -27.74 71.43 -18.76
N PRO A 82 -28.86 70.72 -18.50
CA PRO A 82 -30.19 71.20 -18.86
C PRO A 82 -30.61 72.51 -18.16
N ASP A 83 -30.07 72.82 -16.98
CA ASP A 83 -30.34 74.09 -16.27
C ASP A 83 -29.52 75.29 -16.78
N THR A 84 -28.65 75.12 -17.78
CA THR A 84 -27.93 76.26 -18.36
C THR A 84 -28.82 77.04 -19.33
N LYS A 85 -28.81 78.37 -19.22
CA LYS A 85 -29.65 79.29 -20.04
C LYS A 85 -29.20 79.38 -21.52
N THR A 86 -28.38 78.45 -21.98
CA THR A 86 -27.73 78.44 -23.30
C THR A 86 -28.46 77.45 -24.20
N ALA A 87 -28.65 77.78 -25.49
CA ALA A 87 -29.38 76.95 -26.46
C ALA A 87 -28.79 75.54 -26.75
N ASN A 88 -27.72 75.13 -26.05
CA ASN A 88 -27.05 73.84 -26.16
C ASN A 88 -27.39 72.86 -25.02
N GLY A 89 -28.31 73.21 -24.11
CA GLY A 89 -28.70 72.39 -22.95
C GLY A 89 -29.50 71.12 -23.32
N ASP A 90 -28.83 70.09 -23.84
CA ASP A 90 -29.44 68.84 -24.28
C ASP A 90 -29.32 67.71 -23.24
N ALA A 91 -30.44 67.37 -22.58
CA ALA A 91 -30.50 66.28 -21.58
C ALA A 91 -29.97 64.93 -22.10
N ASN A 92 -30.21 64.61 -23.38
CA ASN A 92 -29.75 63.38 -24.01
C ASN A 92 -28.22 63.35 -24.21
N LYS A 93 -27.61 64.47 -24.62
CA LYS A 93 -26.15 64.58 -24.76
C LYS A 93 -25.47 64.55 -23.39
N PHE A 94 -26.07 65.21 -22.40
CA PHE A 94 -25.62 65.13 -21.01
C PHE A 94 -25.58 63.68 -20.51
N ALA A 95 -26.63 62.88 -20.74
CA ALA A 95 -26.66 61.47 -20.36
C ALA A 95 -25.57 60.63 -21.07
N GLN A 96 -25.29 60.88 -22.34
CA GLN A 96 -24.21 60.20 -23.08
C GLN A 96 -22.82 60.55 -22.54
N ILE A 97 -22.55 61.83 -22.25
CA ILE A 97 -21.32 62.29 -21.59
C ILE A 97 -21.15 61.63 -20.21
N GLN A 98 -22.26 61.46 -19.49
CA GLN A 98 -22.34 60.82 -18.17
C GLN A 98 -22.00 59.32 -18.22
N GLU A 99 -22.47 58.59 -19.25
CA GLU A 99 -22.13 57.17 -19.48
C GLU A 99 -20.67 57.02 -19.95
N ALA A 100 -20.22 57.89 -20.86
CA ALA A 100 -18.85 57.91 -21.38
C ALA A 100 -17.81 58.11 -20.25
N TYR A 101 -18.02 59.09 -19.36
CA TYR A 101 -17.12 59.33 -18.24
C TYR A 101 -17.06 58.14 -17.26
N LYS A 102 -18.21 57.56 -16.90
CA LYS A 102 -18.27 56.39 -16.00
C LYS A 102 -17.56 55.17 -16.57
N THR A 103 -17.72 54.91 -17.87
CA THR A 103 -17.10 53.76 -18.54
C THR A 103 -15.61 53.95 -18.79
N ALA A 104 -15.18 55.15 -19.18
CA ALA A 104 -13.75 55.50 -19.31
C ALA A 104 -13.01 55.37 -17.97
N MET A 105 -13.57 55.93 -16.88
CA MET A 105 -12.99 55.85 -15.54
C MET A 105 -12.89 54.41 -15.03
N ALA A 106 -13.90 53.57 -15.29
CA ALA A 106 -13.88 52.16 -14.93
C ALA A 106 -12.80 51.38 -15.70
N HIS A 107 -12.67 51.61 -17.03
CA HIS A 107 -11.63 50.98 -17.84
C HIS A 107 -10.23 51.29 -17.32
N LYS A 108 -9.97 52.56 -16.99
CA LYS A 108 -8.66 53.04 -16.52
C LYS A 108 -8.25 52.43 -15.18
N ARG A 109 -9.19 52.31 -14.24
CA ARG A 109 -8.96 51.64 -12.96
C ARG A 109 -8.68 50.15 -13.12
N SER A 110 -9.40 49.47 -14.02
CA SER A 110 -9.12 48.06 -14.33
C SER A 110 -7.75 47.86 -14.98
N ALA A 111 -7.31 48.78 -15.84
CA ALA A 111 -5.97 48.74 -16.44
C ALA A 111 -4.87 48.84 -15.38
N ALA A 112 -4.99 49.78 -14.44
CA ALA A 112 -4.03 49.95 -13.34
C ALA A 112 -3.91 48.71 -12.44
N VAL A 113 -5.03 48.03 -12.14
CA VAL A 113 -5.03 46.77 -11.36
C VAL A 113 -4.27 45.67 -12.10
N HIS A 114 -4.52 45.48 -13.40
CA HIS A 114 -3.81 44.47 -14.19
C HIS A 114 -2.32 44.76 -14.37
N GLU A 115 -1.92 46.04 -14.43
CA GLU A 115 -0.50 46.41 -14.49
C GLU A 115 0.23 46.14 -13.16
N GLU A 116 -0.44 46.36 -12.01
CA GLU A 116 0.06 45.95 -10.69
C GLU A 116 0.16 44.43 -10.52
N GLU A 117 -0.84 43.69 -11.02
CA GLU A 117 -0.83 42.21 -11.02
C GLU A 117 0.33 41.66 -11.86
N ALA A 118 0.59 42.25 -13.04
CA ALA A 118 1.72 41.87 -13.89
C ALA A 118 3.08 42.15 -13.21
N LYS A 119 3.26 43.33 -12.60
CA LYS A 119 4.50 43.68 -11.86
C LYS A 119 4.73 42.82 -10.61
N LYS A 120 3.66 42.28 -10.01
CA LYS A 120 3.76 41.29 -8.91
C LYS A 120 4.17 39.90 -9.41
N ALA A 121 3.70 39.49 -10.60
CA ALA A 121 4.11 38.24 -11.21
C ALA A 121 5.59 38.25 -11.65
N GLU A 122 6.09 39.38 -12.16
CA GLU A 122 7.48 39.52 -12.63
C GLU A 122 8.51 39.51 -11.49
N ASN A 123 8.15 40.00 -10.30
CA ASN A 123 9.00 39.95 -9.09
C ASN A 123 8.94 38.62 -8.32
N GLN A 124 8.11 37.65 -8.75
CA GLN A 124 8.16 36.30 -8.22
C GLN A 124 9.25 35.50 -8.94
N HIS A 125 10.44 35.46 -8.33
CA HIS A 125 11.56 34.64 -8.80
C HIS A 125 11.13 33.16 -8.78
N VAL A 126 10.75 32.62 -9.94
CA VAL A 126 10.29 31.24 -10.09
C VAL A 126 11.48 30.30 -9.93
N VAL A 127 11.72 29.87 -8.69
CA VAL A 127 12.55 28.69 -8.44
C VAL A 127 11.73 27.50 -8.92
N GLU A 128 12.02 27.02 -10.14
CA GLU A 128 11.50 25.75 -10.66
C GLU A 128 12.07 24.59 -9.84
N HIS A 129 11.48 24.36 -8.67
CA HIS A 129 11.68 23.15 -7.90
C HIS A 129 11.10 21.97 -8.66
N THR A 130 11.91 21.36 -9.51
CA THR A 130 11.72 20.02 -10.10
C THR A 130 11.86 18.92 -9.05
N VAL A 131 11.30 19.13 -7.86
CA VAL A 131 11.11 18.13 -6.83
C VAL A 131 9.75 17.48 -7.09
N PRO A 132 9.69 16.19 -7.48
CA PRO A 132 8.41 15.51 -7.63
C PRO A 132 7.63 15.60 -6.31
N GLN A 133 6.38 16.09 -6.35
CA GLN A 133 5.53 16.18 -5.16
C GLN A 133 4.99 14.82 -4.68
N HIS A 134 5.86 13.81 -4.57
CA HIS A 134 5.60 12.59 -3.82
C HIS A 134 5.66 12.89 -2.30
N ARG A 135 4.69 13.68 -1.82
CA ARG A 135 4.37 13.83 -0.38
C ARG A 135 2.86 13.86 -0.10
N GLN A 136 2.00 13.68 -1.12
CA GLN A 136 0.54 13.76 -0.94
C GLN A 136 -0.16 12.40 -0.69
N TYR A 137 0.57 11.28 -0.79
CA TYR A 137 0.02 9.91 -0.85
C TYR A 137 0.32 9.02 0.37
N LEU A 138 1.07 9.51 1.36
CA LEU A 138 1.90 8.69 2.26
C LEU A 138 1.22 8.08 3.53
N THR A 139 -0.09 8.14 3.69
CA THR A 139 -0.78 7.47 4.83
C THR A 139 -2.05 6.70 4.47
N PHE A 140 -2.65 6.95 3.30
CA PHE A 140 -4.00 6.51 2.96
C PHE A 140 -4.09 5.96 1.52
N GLU A 141 -2.99 5.41 0.98
CA GLU A 141 -2.94 4.78 -0.36
C GLU A 141 -3.39 5.71 -1.53
N GLY A 142 -3.38 7.03 -1.32
CA GLY A 142 -3.95 8.00 -2.28
C GLY A 142 -5.47 8.07 -2.31
N VAL A 143 -6.15 7.35 -1.42
CA VAL A 143 -7.61 7.27 -1.37
C VAL A 143 -8.21 8.53 -0.74
N GLY A 144 -9.12 9.16 -1.48
CA GLY A 144 -9.96 10.24 -0.98
C GLY A 144 -9.49 11.66 -1.30
N PHE A 145 -10.38 12.62 -1.12
CA PHE A 145 -10.20 14.02 -1.49
C PHE A 145 -10.60 14.98 -0.36
N GLY A 146 -10.01 16.17 -0.36
CA GLY A 146 -10.24 17.20 0.66
C GLY A 146 -9.25 17.14 1.83
N SER A 147 -9.68 17.61 3.01
CA SER A 147 -8.83 17.74 4.19
C SER A 147 -8.29 16.38 4.69
N PRO A 148 -7.15 16.36 5.41
CA PRO A 148 -6.58 15.11 5.96
C PRO A 148 -7.58 14.26 6.74
N SER A 149 -8.42 14.89 7.58
CA SER A 149 -9.49 14.22 8.34
C SER A 149 -10.62 13.63 7.48
N LYS A 150 -10.95 14.24 6.34
CA LYS A 150 -11.92 13.68 5.38
C LYS A 150 -11.32 12.47 4.67
N ARG A 151 -10.06 12.56 4.26
CA ARG A 151 -9.32 11.42 3.65
C ARG A 151 -9.15 10.26 4.62
N GLU A 152 -8.83 10.52 5.89
CA GLU A 152 -8.78 9.49 6.94
C GLU A 152 -10.12 8.75 7.07
N ARG A 153 -11.25 9.48 7.11
CA ARG A 153 -12.58 8.88 7.19
C ARG A 153 -12.92 8.06 5.94
N GLN A 154 -12.56 8.54 4.75
CA GLN A 154 -12.75 7.82 3.48
C GLN A 154 -11.87 6.57 3.41
N TYR A 155 -10.61 6.65 3.84
CA TYR A 155 -9.70 5.51 3.91
C TYR A 155 -10.16 4.45 4.92
N LYS A 156 -10.67 4.86 6.09
CA LYS A 156 -11.32 3.94 7.04
C LYS A 156 -12.50 3.20 6.40
N GLN A 157 -13.31 3.86 5.58
CA GLN A 157 -14.39 3.20 4.82
C GLN A 157 -13.86 2.20 3.79
N VAL A 158 -12.84 2.57 3.00
CA VAL A 158 -12.24 1.69 1.99
C VAL A 158 -11.56 0.48 2.62
N ARG A 159 -10.82 0.65 3.72
CA ARG A 159 -10.24 -0.48 4.48
C ARG A 159 -11.30 -1.46 4.99
N VAL A 160 -12.45 -0.96 5.47
CA VAL A 160 -13.57 -1.82 5.89
C VAL A 160 -14.17 -2.58 4.71
N ALA A 161 -14.30 -1.94 3.54
CA ALA A 161 -14.77 -2.59 2.32
C ALA A 161 -13.81 -3.69 1.83
N GLN A 162 -12.50 -3.39 1.75
CA GLN A 162 -11.45 -4.35 1.39
C GLN A 162 -11.41 -5.54 2.37
N ALA A 163 -11.57 -5.29 3.67
CA ALA A 163 -11.62 -6.35 4.68
C ALA A 163 -12.85 -7.27 4.48
N ALA A 164 -14.01 -6.70 4.15
CA ALA A 164 -15.22 -7.47 3.84
C ALA A 164 -15.06 -8.32 2.56
N GLU A 165 -14.47 -7.75 1.51
CA GLU A 165 -14.17 -8.44 0.24
C GLU A 165 -13.14 -9.57 0.42
N SER A 166 -12.05 -9.32 1.15
CA SER A 166 -11.04 -10.33 1.49
C SER A 166 -11.64 -11.50 2.29
N VAL A 167 -12.51 -11.21 3.26
CA VAL A 167 -13.26 -12.23 4.01
C VAL A 167 -14.23 -13.01 3.10
N TYR A 168 -14.86 -12.35 2.13
CA TYR A 168 -15.73 -13.01 1.15
C TYR A 168 -14.94 -13.95 0.22
N GLU A 169 -13.83 -13.50 -0.37
CA GLU A 169 -12.99 -14.33 -1.22
C GLU A 169 -12.36 -15.50 -0.44
N HIS A 170 -11.92 -15.31 0.81
CA HIS A 170 -11.46 -16.41 1.65
C HIS A 170 -12.58 -17.45 1.93
N ARG A 171 -13.84 -17.03 2.14
CA ARG A 171 -14.97 -17.97 2.26
C ARG A 171 -15.22 -18.73 0.95
N LYS A 172 -15.20 -18.04 -0.18
CA LYS A 172 -15.39 -18.60 -1.52
C LYS A 172 -14.31 -19.64 -1.87
N LEU A 173 -13.04 -19.35 -1.55
CA LEU A 173 -11.94 -20.33 -1.66
C LEU A 173 -12.15 -21.55 -0.73
N LYS A 174 -12.62 -21.34 0.51
CA LYS A 174 -12.82 -22.41 1.49
C LYS A 174 -14.03 -23.31 1.23
N TYR A 175 -15.08 -22.81 0.56
CA TYR A 175 -16.34 -23.53 0.37
C TYR A 175 -16.70 -23.80 -1.10
N GLY A 176 -15.89 -23.34 -2.05
CA GLY A 176 -16.10 -23.51 -3.49
C GLY A 176 -17.11 -22.50 -4.08
N SER A 177 -17.19 -22.46 -5.40
CA SER A 177 -17.95 -21.44 -6.16
C SER A 177 -19.49 -21.60 -6.13
N ASN A 178 -20.04 -22.49 -5.29
CA ASN A 178 -21.46 -22.80 -5.26
C ASN A 178 -22.22 -21.82 -4.34
N GLU A 179 -22.81 -20.77 -4.91
CA GLU A 179 -23.54 -19.71 -4.18
C GLU A 179 -24.59 -20.26 -3.20
N SER A 180 -25.33 -21.31 -3.59
CA SER A 180 -26.33 -21.99 -2.77
C SER A 180 -25.76 -22.60 -1.46
N ALA A 181 -24.48 -23.00 -1.46
CA ALA A 181 -23.82 -23.53 -0.27
C ALA A 181 -23.42 -22.44 0.73
N LEU A 182 -23.12 -21.22 0.24
CA LEU A 182 -22.90 -20.05 1.09
C LEU A 182 -24.21 -19.63 1.76
N LEU A 183 -25.26 -19.40 0.97
CA LEU A 183 -26.57 -18.92 1.43
C LEU A 183 -27.25 -19.84 2.45
N THR A 184 -27.05 -21.15 2.36
CA THR A 184 -27.57 -22.11 3.34
C THR A 184 -26.84 -22.03 4.68
N LYS A 185 -25.52 -21.79 4.67
CA LYS A 185 -24.75 -21.53 5.90
C LYS A 185 -25.05 -20.16 6.47
N ASP A 186 -25.17 -19.11 5.66
CA ASP A 186 -25.59 -17.78 6.11
C ASP A 186 -26.97 -17.83 6.80
N LYS A 187 -27.91 -18.65 6.31
CA LYS A 187 -29.21 -18.91 6.99
C LYS A 187 -29.10 -19.71 8.29
N VAL A 188 -28.07 -20.53 8.47
CA VAL A 188 -27.78 -21.21 9.74
C VAL A 188 -27.11 -20.25 10.72
N GLU A 189 -26.16 -19.45 10.27
CA GLU A 189 -25.44 -18.45 11.06
C GLU A 189 -26.37 -17.30 11.48
N ALA A 190 -27.23 -16.80 10.60
CA ALA A 190 -28.27 -15.82 10.95
C ALA A 190 -29.26 -16.36 11.99
N ARG A 191 -29.59 -17.66 11.95
CA ARG A 191 -30.39 -18.31 13.02
C ARG A 191 -29.61 -18.40 14.33
N LYS A 192 -28.32 -18.74 14.29
CA LYS A 192 -27.45 -18.70 15.48
C LYS A 192 -27.35 -17.30 16.09
N ILE A 193 -27.18 -16.26 15.26
CA ILE A 193 -27.15 -14.85 15.70
C ILE A 193 -28.51 -14.44 16.31
N LYS A 194 -29.63 -14.88 15.72
CA LYS A 194 -30.96 -14.63 16.32
C LYS A 194 -31.12 -15.31 17.69
N ILE A 195 -30.51 -16.48 17.87
CA ILE A 195 -30.50 -17.21 19.15
C ILE A 195 -29.54 -16.56 20.15
N SER A 196 -28.32 -16.15 19.75
CA SER A 196 -27.41 -15.42 20.63
C SER A 196 -28.04 -14.11 21.08
N ASN A 197 -28.60 -13.30 20.19
CA ASN A 197 -29.27 -12.05 20.55
C ASN A 197 -30.52 -12.25 21.44
N LEU A 198 -31.07 -13.47 21.52
CA LEU A 198 -32.11 -13.82 22.50
C LEU A 198 -31.50 -14.19 23.85
N ILE A 199 -30.44 -14.99 23.85
CA ILE A 199 -29.63 -15.31 25.04
C ILE A 199 -29.08 -14.01 25.65
N ASP A 200 -28.53 -13.10 24.85
CA ASP A 200 -27.99 -11.81 25.28
C ASP A 200 -29.05 -10.97 26.00
N ARG A 201 -30.31 -10.95 25.53
CA ARG A 201 -31.41 -10.29 26.28
C ARG A 201 -31.73 -10.99 27.60
N VAL A 202 -31.78 -12.32 27.61
CA VAL A 202 -32.02 -13.09 28.85
C VAL A 202 -30.88 -12.88 29.85
N VAL A 203 -29.64 -12.78 29.36
CA VAL A 203 -28.46 -12.45 30.16
C VAL A 203 -28.52 -11.00 30.65
N ASP A 204 -28.89 -10.02 29.82
CA ASP A 204 -29.08 -8.62 30.24
C ASP A 204 -30.18 -8.48 31.32
N ASP A 205 -31.28 -9.21 31.16
CA ASP A 205 -32.39 -9.22 32.14
C ASP A 205 -31.93 -9.87 33.46
N MET A 206 -31.18 -10.98 33.39
CA MET A 206 -30.57 -11.64 34.55
C MET A 206 -29.48 -10.78 35.22
N ILE A 207 -28.68 -10.03 34.45
CA ILE A 207 -27.71 -9.05 34.96
C ILE A 207 -28.45 -7.93 35.69
N ARG A 208 -29.54 -7.39 35.11
CA ARG A 208 -30.35 -6.35 35.78
C ARG A 208 -30.99 -6.87 37.06
N GLU A 209 -31.48 -8.11 37.10
CA GLU A 209 -32.01 -8.74 38.31
C GLU A 209 -30.92 -8.91 39.39
N SER A 210 -29.74 -9.41 39.02
CA SER A 210 -28.60 -9.60 39.93
C SER A 210 -27.98 -8.28 40.39
N MET A 211 -28.03 -7.23 39.57
CA MET A 211 -27.68 -5.86 39.99
C MET A 211 -28.69 -5.30 41.00
N GLN A 212 -29.99 -5.58 40.85
CA GLN A 212 -31.01 -5.18 41.85
C GLN A 212 -30.85 -5.93 43.17
N LYS A 213 -30.32 -7.16 43.15
CA LYS A 213 -30.01 -7.96 44.35
C LYS A 213 -28.71 -7.53 45.06
N GLY A 214 -27.83 -6.78 44.40
CA GLY A 214 -26.52 -6.41 44.92
C GLY A 214 -25.45 -7.51 44.80
N ASP A 215 -25.70 -8.55 43.98
CA ASP A 215 -24.78 -9.69 43.84
C ASP A 215 -23.40 -9.29 43.30
N PHE A 216 -23.31 -8.14 42.63
CA PHE A 216 -22.07 -7.58 42.06
C PHE A 216 -21.22 -6.79 43.08
N ASP A 217 -21.76 -6.38 44.23
CA ASP A 217 -21.07 -5.48 45.15
C ASP A 217 -19.93 -6.15 45.94
N ASN A 218 -19.95 -7.49 46.02
CA ASN A 218 -18.91 -8.31 46.70
C ASN A 218 -17.85 -8.88 45.74
N LEU A 219 -17.76 -8.40 44.50
CA LEU A 219 -16.78 -8.90 43.52
C LEU A 219 -15.34 -8.49 43.84
N SER A 220 -14.40 -9.40 43.57
CA SER A 220 -12.96 -9.16 43.73
C SER A 220 -12.46 -8.07 42.77
N GLY A 221 -12.29 -6.85 43.31
CA GLY A 221 -11.90 -5.67 42.53
C GLY A 221 -13.00 -4.63 42.35
N TYR A 222 -14.19 -4.83 42.93
CA TYR A 222 -15.21 -3.79 43.01
C TYR A 222 -14.64 -2.49 43.59
N GLY A 223 -15.01 -1.35 42.98
CA GLY A 223 -14.52 -0.02 43.35
C GLY A 223 -13.04 0.27 43.06
N LYS A 224 -12.24 -0.71 42.61
CA LYS A 224 -10.84 -0.48 42.22
C LYS A 224 -10.77 0.08 40.78
N PRO A 225 -9.78 0.92 40.45
CA PRO A 225 -9.55 1.33 39.07
C PRO A 225 -9.27 0.10 38.20
N LEU A 226 -9.81 0.09 36.98
CA LEU A 226 -9.49 -0.94 35.98
C LEU A 226 -7.98 -0.99 35.75
N ASP A 227 -7.42 -2.21 35.73
CA ASP A 227 -6.02 -2.38 35.38
C ASP A 227 -5.77 -1.92 33.94
N ARG A 228 -4.74 -1.10 33.78
CA ARG A 228 -4.28 -0.52 32.51
C ARG A 228 -2.87 -0.98 32.15
N SER A 229 -2.34 -2.03 32.79
CA SER A 229 -1.03 -2.65 32.50
C SER A 229 -0.72 -2.75 31.00
N ASP A 230 -1.71 -3.22 30.22
CA ASP A 230 -1.57 -3.50 28.79
C ASP A 230 -1.74 -2.26 27.91
N TYR A 231 -2.17 -1.11 28.45
CA TYR A 231 -2.53 0.06 27.68
C TYR A 231 -1.30 0.88 27.30
N ASN A 232 -0.85 0.75 26.05
CA ASN A 232 0.19 1.59 25.48
C ASN A 232 -0.43 2.93 25.00
N PRO A 233 -0.09 4.10 25.60
CA PRO A 233 -0.67 5.39 25.22
C PRO A 233 -0.32 5.85 23.81
N PHE A 234 0.75 5.30 23.21
CA PHE A 234 1.21 5.65 21.87
C PHE A 234 0.49 4.86 20.75
N ILE A 235 -0.41 3.93 21.11
CA ILE A 235 -1.18 3.11 20.17
C ILE A 235 -2.65 3.53 20.24
N ASP A 236 -3.26 3.81 19.08
CA ASP A 236 -4.69 4.10 19.02
C ASP A 236 -5.53 2.94 19.57
N LEU A 237 -6.66 3.26 20.20
CA LEU A 237 -7.57 2.30 20.82
C LEU A 237 -8.03 1.22 19.83
N THR A 238 -8.20 1.55 18.55
CA THR A 238 -8.59 0.54 17.54
C THR A 238 -7.46 -0.47 17.31
N THR A 239 -6.22 0.00 17.13
CA THR A 239 -5.04 -0.86 16.96
C THR A 239 -4.72 -1.67 18.21
N HIS A 240 -4.88 -1.09 19.41
CA HIS A 240 -4.70 -1.79 20.67
C HIS A 240 -5.68 -2.96 20.81
N ASN A 241 -6.97 -2.71 20.58
CA ASN A 241 -8.01 -3.74 20.61
C ASN A 241 -7.77 -4.84 19.56
N ILE A 242 -7.38 -4.48 18.34
CA ILE A 242 -7.05 -5.46 17.28
C ILE A 242 -5.86 -6.33 17.69
N ASN A 243 -4.79 -5.74 18.23
CA ASN A 243 -3.63 -6.47 18.72
C ASN A 243 -3.98 -7.40 19.89
N LYS A 244 -4.85 -6.95 20.82
CA LYS A 244 -5.35 -7.77 21.94
C LYS A 244 -6.20 -8.95 21.44
N ILE A 245 -7.09 -8.73 20.47
CA ILE A 245 -7.88 -9.82 19.84
C ILE A 245 -6.96 -10.82 19.12
N MET A 246 -5.95 -10.35 18.38
CA MET A 246 -4.97 -11.21 17.71
C MET A 246 -4.19 -12.06 18.73
N ALA A 247 -3.68 -11.44 19.81
CA ALA A 247 -2.96 -12.15 20.87
C ALA A 247 -3.85 -13.19 21.58
N ASN A 248 -5.10 -12.85 21.90
CA ASN A 248 -6.07 -13.78 22.51
C ASN A 248 -6.38 -14.97 21.60
N ASN A 249 -6.40 -14.78 20.29
CA ASN A 249 -6.55 -15.85 19.29
C ASN A 249 -5.24 -16.64 19.04
N GLY A 250 -4.16 -16.34 19.78
CA GLY A 250 -2.86 -16.99 19.63
C GLY A 250 -2.10 -16.62 18.35
N PHE A 251 -2.52 -15.56 17.64
CA PHE A 251 -1.85 -15.10 16.42
C PHE A 251 -0.44 -14.58 16.74
N LYS A 252 0.53 -14.98 15.92
CA LYS A 252 1.94 -14.61 16.06
C LYS A 252 2.44 -14.05 14.72
N PRO A 253 3.17 -12.92 14.72
CA PRO A 253 3.84 -12.42 13.53
C PRO A 253 4.73 -13.47 12.86
N GLU A 254 4.76 -13.46 11.53
CA GLU A 254 5.49 -14.41 10.69
C GLU A 254 6.96 -14.54 11.11
N TRP A 255 7.66 -13.41 11.31
CA TRP A 255 9.06 -13.42 11.74
C TRP A 255 9.26 -14.11 13.10
N ILE A 256 8.29 -14.06 14.03
CA ILE A 256 8.41 -14.79 15.31
C ILE A 256 8.33 -16.29 15.06
N MET A 257 7.40 -16.74 14.20
CA MET A 257 7.27 -18.15 13.84
C MET A 257 8.53 -18.66 13.13
N LEU A 258 9.00 -17.92 12.12
CA LEU A 258 10.18 -18.26 11.33
C LEU A 258 11.47 -18.20 12.16
N SER A 259 11.58 -17.29 13.15
CA SER A 259 12.68 -17.30 14.13
C SER A 259 12.71 -18.54 15.02
N LYS A 260 11.55 -19.18 15.25
CA LYS A 260 11.46 -20.44 15.99
C LYS A 260 11.86 -21.59 15.08
N GLU A 261 11.31 -21.63 13.88
CA GLU A 261 11.62 -22.63 12.85
C GLU A 261 13.11 -22.70 12.52
N ILE A 262 13.79 -21.56 12.36
CA ILE A 262 15.25 -21.50 12.20
C ILE A 262 15.99 -22.15 13.39
N ARG A 263 15.61 -21.82 14.63
CA ARG A 263 16.26 -22.37 15.83
C ARG A 263 16.03 -23.86 16.00
N ASP A 264 14.79 -24.31 15.78
CA ASP A 264 14.42 -25.73 15.81
C ASP A 264 15.17 -26.50 14.71
N SER A 265 15.30 -25.92 13.51
CA SER A 265 16.03 -26.51 12.38
C SER A 265 17.53 -26.64 12.67
N ILE A 266 18.17 -25.59 13.20
CA ILE A 266 19.57 -25.62 13.66
C ILE A 266 19.77 -26.68 14.75
N CYS A 267 18.83 -26.77 15.70
CA CYS A 267 18.88 -27.78 16.76
C CYS A 267 18.87 -29.19 16.17
N THR A 268 17.88 -29.53 15.35
CA THR A 268 17.80 -30.88 14.75
C THR A 268 18.93 -31.19 13.78
N ALA A 269 19.50 -30.20 13.10
CA ALA A 269 20.67 -30.39 12.22
C ALA A 269 21.94 -30.72 13.02
N ARG A 270 22.17 -30.01 14.13
CA ARG A 270 23.25 -30.30 15.10
C ARG A 270 23.10 -31.66 15.75
N GLU A 271 21.90 -31.95 16.25
CA GLU A 271 21.55 -33.19 16.94
C GLU A 271 21.82 -34.41 16.05
N LYS A 272 21.35 -34.38 14.79
CA LYS A 272 21.65 -35.43 13.80
C LYS A 272 23.16 -35.67 13.67
N LEU A 273 23.94 -34.61 13.47
CA LEU A 273 25.39 -34.74 13.25
C LEU A 273 26.13 -35.22 14.52
N ALA A 274 25.66 -34.84 15.71
CA ALA A 274 26.21 -35.29 16.99
C ALA A 274 25.89 -36.75 17.31
N VAL A 275 24.65 -37.19 17.08
CA VAL A 275 24.24 -38.60 17.21
C VAL A 275 25.07 -39.50 16.29
N LEU A 276 25.28 -39.06 15.04
CA LEU A 276 26.15 -39.77 14.10
C LEU A 276 27.61 -39.82 14.59
N ARG A 277 28.14 -38.71 15.11
CA ARG A 277 29.51 -38.65 15.62
C ARG A 277 29.74 -39.61 16.78
N GLU A 278 28.76 -39.74 17.67
CA GLU A 278 28.77 -40.68 18.81
C GLU A 278 28.69 -42.14 18.33
N GLN A 279 27.80 -42.43 17.37
CA GLN A 279 27.61 -43.78 16.82
C GLN A 279 28.78 -44.32 15.99
N LEU A 280 29.66 -43.46 15.46
CA LEU A 280 30.87 -43.85 14.73
C LEU A 280 32.07 -44.13 15.66
N GLY A 281 31.97 -43.80 16.95
CA GLY A 281 33.01 -44.06 17.95
C GLY A 281 34.29 -43.21 17.82
N PRO A 282 35.32 -43.46 18.65
CA PRO A 282 36.60 -42.76 18.54
C PRO A 282 37.38 -43.19 17.28
N PRO A 283 38.21 -42.31 16.69
CA PRO A 283 39.11 -42.69 15.59
C PRO A 283 40.15 -43.73 16.06
N PRO A 284 40.69 -44.58 15.16
CA PRO A 284 40.60 -44.51 13.70
C PRO A 284 39.28 -45.07 13.13
N TYR A 285 38.77 -44.43 12.08
CA TYR A 285 37.56 -44.87 11.39
C TYR A 285 37.85 -46.03 10.42
N SER A 286 36.87 -46.92 10.25
CA SER A 286 36.81 -47.84 9.10
C SER A 286 36.41 -47.08 7.83
N GLU A 287 36.84 -47.53 6.65
CA GLU A 287 36.46 -46.95 5.35
C GLU A 287 34.94 -46.80 5.19
N GLU A 288 34.14 -47.78 5.64
CA GLU A 288 32.67 -47.69 5.63
C GLU A 288 32.14 -46.54 6.51
N SER A 289 32.83 -46.25 7.61
CA SER A 289 32.47 -45.23 8.59
C SER A 289 32.84 -43.83 8.09
N GLU A 290 33.95 -43.70 7.38
CA GLU A 290 34.36 -42.46 6.72
C GLU A 290 33.42 -42.10 5.55
N VAL A 291 33.03 -43.07 4.72
CA VAL A 291 32.03 -42.85 3.66
C VAL A 291 30.67 -42.42 4.25
N ARG A 292 30.23 -43.05 5.35
CA ARG A 292 29.02 -42.62 6.11
C ARG A 292 29.15 -41.19 6.60
N TRP A 293 30.28 -40.84 7.22
CA TRP A 293 30.53 -39.51 7.77
C TRP A 293 30.48 -38.43 6.68
N ASN A 294 31.15 -38.65 5.55
CA ASN A 294 31.17 -37.73 4.42
C ASN A 294 29.77 -37.52 3.80
N PHE A 295 29.00 -38.60 3.60
CA PHE A 295 27.61 -38.50 3.15
C PHE A 295 26.73 -37.64 4.09
N HIS A 296 26.91 -37.80 5.40
CA HIS A 296 26.18 -37.02 6.39
C HIS A 296 26.65 -35.56 6.50
N ILE A 297 27.94 -35.29 6.28
CA ILE A 297 28.47 -33.93 6.12
C ILE A 297 27.80 -33.22 4.94
N ASP A 298 27.67 -33.88 3.78
CA ASP A 298 27.05 -33.27 2.60
C ASP A 298 25.55 -33.05 2.79
N LYS A 299 24.85 -34.00 3.44
CA LYS A 299 23.46 -33.79 3.86
C LYS A 299 23.32 -32.63 4.85
N PHE A 300 24.27 -32.44 5.76
CA PHE A 300 24.30 -31.32 6.69
C PHE A 300 24.56 -29.98 5.98
N LYS A 301 25.50 -29.92 5.01
CA LYS A 301 25.73 -28.73 4.16
C LYS A 301 24.42 -28.27 3.51
N ASN A 302 23.68 -29.17 2.88
CA ASN A 302 22.41 -28.86 2.22
C ASN A 302 21.36 -28.32 3.20
N GLN A 303 21.23 -28.94 4.38
CA GLN A 303 20.33 -28.45 5.44
C GLN A 303 20.74 -27.05 5.95
N VAL A 304 22.04 -26.77 6.05
CA VAL A 304 22.54 -25.44 6.43
C VAL A 304 22.29 -24.40 5.33
N GLU A 305 22.33 -24.78 4.05
CA GLU A 305 21.94 -23.88 2.96
C GLU A 305 20.46 -23.50 3.04
N GLU A 306 19.55 -24.47 3.26
CA GLU A 306 18.12 -24.22 3.49
C GLU A 306 17.90 -23.29 4.71
N ILE A 307 18.61 -23.53 5.81
CA ILE A 307 18.60 -22.66 7.00
C ILE A 307 19.09 -21.25 6.67
N ASN A 308 20.14 -21.10 5.87
CA ASN A 308 20.67 -19.79 5.46
C ASN A 308 19.69 -19.05 4.54
N GLN A 309 18.94 -19.75 3.69
CA GLN A 309 17.83 -19.16 2.93
C GLN A 309 16.68 -18.70 3.84
N MET A 310 16.36 -19.45 4.91
CA MET A 310 15.40 -18.99 5.93
C MET A 310 15.92 -17.78 6.70
N ILE A 311 17.20 -17.74 7.09
CA ILE A 311 17.84 -16.59 7.73
C ILE A 311 17.79 -15.33 6.84
N ASN A 312 17.96 -15.48 5.53
CA ASN A 312 17.78 -14.36 4.60
C ASN A 312 16.34 -13.83 4.64
N LYS A 313 15.33 -14.71 4.53
CA LYS A 313 13.91 -14.32 4.65
C LYS A 313 13.62 -13.64 5.99
N TYR A 314 14.17 -14.17 7.08
CA TYR A 314 14.07 -13.57 8.42
C TYR A 314 14.58 -12.14 8.43
N ASN A 315 15.81 -11.92 7.97
CA ASN A 315 16.48 -10.61 8.00
C ASN A 315 15.75 -9.55 7.17
N PHE A 316 15.01 -9.94 6.13
CA PHE A 316 14.15 -9.03 5.34
C PHE A 316 12.81 -8.69 6.01
N ILE A 317 12.25 -9.56 6.85
CA ILE A 317 10.93 -9.38 7.48
C ILE A 317 11.04 -8.76 8.89
N VAL A 318 12.17 -8.96 9.57
CA VAL A 318 12.39 -8.49 10.94
C VAL A 318 12.39 -6.95 11.04
N PRO A 319 11.53 -6.34 11.89
CA PRO A 319 11.48 -4.87 12.02
C PRO A 319 12.68 -4.22 12.73
N PHE A 320 13.59 -5.01 13.32
CA PHE A 320 14.63 -4.54 14.24
C PHE A 320 16.02 -5.08 13.84
N MET A 321 16.96 -4.19 13.47
CA MET A 321 18.31 -4.60 13.05
C MET A 321 19.04 -5.45 14.10
N GLU A 322 18.84 -5.14 15.39
CA GLU A 322 19.38 -5.85 16.56
C GLU A 322 19.02 -7.35 16.61
N ARG A 323 17.93 -7.74 15.94
CA ARG A 323 17.41 -9.11 15.93
C ARG A 323 17.77 -9.88 14.66
N GLN A 324 18.48 -9.29 13.70
CA GLN A 324 18.92 -10.00 12.51
C GLN A 324 19.93 -11.11 12.86
N MET A 325 19.92 -12.19 12.07
CA MET A 325 20.76 -13.37 12.29
C MET A 325 21.86 -13.45 11.23
N VAL A 326 23.05 -13.84 11.65
CA VAL A 326 24.18 -14.14 10.74
C VAL A 326 24.00 -15.53 10.14
N HIS A 327 24.50 -15.74 8.93
CA HIS A 327 24.54 -17.08 8.32
C HIS A 327 25.31 -18.08 9.18
N TYR A 328 24.85 -19.32 9.09
CA TYR A 328 25.32 -20.42 9.89
C TYR A 328 26.53 -21.08 9.18
N ASN A 329 27.72 -20.95 9.79
CA ASN A 329 28.99 -21.34 9.17
C ASN A 329 29.29 -22.84 9.37
N VAL A 330 29.05 -23.63 8.32
CA VAL A 330 29.26 -25.09 8.30
C VAL A 330 30.64 -25.52 8.82
N GLY A 331 31.71 -24.86 8.39
CA GLY A 331 33.09 -25.33 8.62
C GLY A 331 33.47 -25.34 10.10
N GLN A 332 33.12 -24.28 10.82
CA GLN A 332 33.37 -24.15 12.26
C GLN A 332 32.65 -25.25 13.06
N ILE A 333 31.42 -25.60 12.66
CA ILE A 333 30.60 -26.59 13.39
C ILE A 333 31.12 -28.01 13.15
N ILE A 334 31.54 -28.33 11.92
CA ILE A 334 32.15 -29.64 11.62
C ILE A 334 33.44 -29.81 12.42
N GLN A 335 34.25 -28.74 12.53
CA GLN A 335 35.44 -28.75 13.37
C GLN A 335 35.09 -28.93 14.86
N ASP A 336 34.20 -28.09 15.42
CA ASP A 336 33.72 -28.21 16.81
C ASP A 336 33.22 -29.63 17.16
N ILE A 337 32.51 -30.29 16.23
CA ILE A 337 31.97 -31.65 16.42
C ILE A 337 33.06 -32.72 16.27
N SER A 338 34.02 -32.52 15.35
CA SER A 338 35.18 -33.39 15.18
C SER A 338 36.07 -33.39 16.43
N ASP A 339 36.28 -32.21 17.01
CA ASP A 339 37.11 -31.95 18.19
C ASP A 339 36.45 -32.38 19.53
N GLY A 340 35.35 -33.15 19.47
CA GLY A 340 34.65 -33.71 20.63
C GLY A 340 33.57 -32.81 21.25
N GLY A 341 33.25 -31.67 20.63
CA GLY A 341 32.15 -30.80 21.05
C GLY A 341 30.75 -31.36 20.80
N HIS A 342 30.64 -32.55 20.18
CA HIS A 342 29.38 -33.21 19.84
C HIS A 342 28.49 -33.50 21.06
N VAL A 343 29.09 -33.78 22.22
CA VAL A 343 28.38 -34.07 23.48
C VAL A 343 27.42 -32.94 23.88
N LYS A 344 27.73 -31.68 23.53
CA LYS A 344 26.87 -30.50 23.81
C LYS A 344 25.55 -30.49 23.02
N TYR A 345 25.47 -31.29 21.96
CA TYR A 345 24.35 -31.31 21.00
C TYR A 345 23.63 -32.66 20.98
N LEU A 346 24.00 -33.60 21.86
CA LEU A 346 23.26 -34.85 22.04
C LEU A 346 21.88 -34.58 22.65
N PRO A 347 20.84 -35.33 22.24
CA PRO A 347 19.53 -35.22 22.87
C PRO A 347 19.63 -35.64 24.33
N THR A 348 18.98 -34.84 25.19
CA THR A 348 19.00 -35.03 26.64
C THR A 348 17.77 -35.77 27.14
N ASP A 349 17.98 -36.63 28.11
CA ASP A 349 16.93 -37.33 28.85
C ASP A 349 16.04 -36.40 29.66
N LYS A 350 14.95 -36.93 30.23
CA LYS A 350 14.06 -36.19 31.16
C LYS A 350 14.78 -35.61 32.39
N HIS A 351 15.96 -36.14 32.71
CA HIS A 351 16.83 -35.70 33.80
C HIS A 351 17.98 -34.77 33.34
N GLY A 352 18.02 -34.39 32.06
CA GLY A 352 19.02 -33.46 31.51
C GLY A 352 20.39 -34.07 31.20
N GLN A 353 20.57 -35.38 31.30
CA GLN A 353 21.80 -36.07 30.91
C GLN A 353 21.77 -36.42 29.40
N PRO A 354 22.90 -36.38 28.69
CA PRO A 354 22.96 -36.80 27.28
C PRO A 354 22.69 -38.29 27.15
N LEU A 355 21.93 -38.70 26.14
CA LEU A 355 21.66 -40.11 25.84
C LEU A 355 22.93 -40.82 25.33
N ASP A 356 23.18 -42.02 25.85
CA ASP A 356 24.31 -42.87 25.44
C ASP A 356 24.11 -43.43 24.01
N ALA A 357 25.22 -43.76 23.34
CA ALA A 357 25.25 -44.39 22.01
C ALA A 357 24.30 -45.60 21.84
N THR A 358 24.07 -46.35 22.93
CA THR A 358 23.21 -47.55 23.00
C THR A 358 21.71 -47.24 23.11
N GLN A 359 21.35 -46.03 23.54
CA GLN A 359 19.97 -45.56 23.68
C GLN A 359 19.49 -44.79 22.44
N LEU A 360 20.43 -44.30 21.63
CA LEU A 360 20.17 -43.62 20.37
C LEU A 360 19.70 -44.62 19.30
N ALA A 361 18.72 -44.21 18.49
CA ALA A 361 18.19 -45.04 17.42
C ALA A 361 19.32 -45.50 16.48
N PRO A 362 19.45 -46.81 16.18
CA PRO A 362 20.58 -47.33 15.42
C PRO A 362 20.67 -46.62 14.07
N LEU A 363 21.92 -46.38 13.63
CA LEU A 363 22.21 -45.75 12.35
C LEU A 363 21.25 -46.27 11.27
N PRO A 364 20.55 -45.39 10.52
CA PRO A 364 19.82 -45.85 9.36
C PRO A 364 20.84 -46.57 8.49
N LYS A 365 20.62 -47.88 8.26
CA LYS A 365 21.41 -48.61 7.27
C LYS A 365 21.41 -47.73 6.02
N ILE A 366 22.58 -47.45 5.46
CA ILE A 366 22.63 -46.89 4.12
C ILE A 366 21.83 -47.88 3.28
N ALA A 367 20.61 -47.50 2.93
CA ALA A 367 19.89 -48.21 1.92
C ALA A 367 20.82 -48.16 0.72
N ALA A 368 21.06 -49.29 0.09
CA ALA A 368 21.43 -49.27 -1.31
C ALA A 368 20.19 -48.75 -2.08
N GLU A 369 19.87 -47.46 -1.89
CA GLU A 369 19.41 -46.61 -2.98
C GLU A 369 20.29 -47.01 -4.13
N GLN A 370 19.68 -47.60 -5.16
CA GLN A 370 20.41 -48.31 -6.18
C GLN A 370 21.45 -47.36 -6.74
N ILE A 371 22.71 -47.55 -6.32
CA ILE A 371 23.85 -46.87 -6.91
C ILE A 371 23.78 -47.37 -8.33
N LYS A 372 23.22 -46.53 -9.21
CA LYS A 372 22.96 -46.90 -10.59
C LYS A 372 24.29 -46.74 -11.27
N ILE A 373 25.20 -47.69 -10.95
CA ILE A 373 26.60 -47.69 -11.31
C ILE A 373 26.65 -47.33 -12.77
N ASN A 374 27.20 -46.14 -13.04
CA ASN A 374 27.30 -45.66 -14.39
C ASN A 374 28.44 -46.43 -15.04
N TRP A 375 28.13 -47.64 -15.49
CA TRP A 375 29.11 -48.58 -16.05
C TRP A 375 29.92 -47.94 -17.19
N LYS A 376 29.38 -46.91 -17.85
CA LYS A 376 30.11 -46.10 -18.84
C LYS A 376 31.31 -45.37 -18.24
N GLU A 377 31.16 -44.73 -17.08
CA GLU A 377 32.27 -44.05 -16.37
C GLU A 377 33.25 -45.06 -15.77
N VAL A 378 32.74 -46.17 -15.21
CA VAL A 378 33.58 -47.27 -14.70
C VAL A 378 34.44 -47.86 -15.82
N TRP A 379 33.86 -48.14 -16.99
CA TRP A 379 34.60 -48.63 -18.16
C TRP A 379 35.57 -47.61 -18.75
N CYS A 380 35.25 -46.30 -18.71
CA CYS A 380 36.22 -45.25 -19.06
C CYS A 380 37.43 -45.29 -18.12
N ASN A 381 37.22 -45.25 -16.80
CA ASN A 381 38.30 -45.27 -15.82
C ASN A 381 39.16 -46.54 -15.92
N ILE A 382 38.53 -47.72 -16.10
CA ILE A 382 39.25 -48.98 -16.31
C ILE A 382 40.07 -48.94 -17.61
N ARG A 383 39.48 -48.49 -18.72
CA ARG A 383 40.19 -48.36 -19.99
C ARG A 383 41.38 -47.44 -19.85
N ASP A 384 41.21 -46.30 -19.18
CA ASP A 384 42.25 -45.29 -19.05
C ASP A 384 43.43 -45.83 -18.23
N VAL A 385 43.20 -46.63 -17.17
CA VAL A 385 44.25 -47.40 -16.44
C VAL A 385 45.03 -48.36 -17.36
N PHE A 386 44.38 -49.00 -18.34
CA PHE A 386 45.03 -49.91 -19.27
C PHE A 386 45.64 -49.24 -20.51
N THR A 387 45.33 -47.97 -20.79
CA THR A 387 45.94 -47.19 -21.89
C THR A 387 47.26 -46.49 -21.53
N VAL A 388 47.67 -46.49 -20.25
CA VAL A 388 48.97 -45.93 -19.81
C VAL A 388 50.06 -47.01 -19.87
N ARG A 389 50.21 -47.66 -21.03
CA ARG A 389 51.28 -48.64 -21.35
C ARG A 389 51.80 -48.47 -22.77
#